data_AF-A0A8X6FHC5-F1
#
_entry.id   AF-A0A8X6FHC5-F1
#
_cell.length_a   1.000
_cell.length_b   1.000
_cell.length_c   1.000
_cell.angle_alpha   90.00
_cell.angle_beta   90.00
_cell.angle_gamma   90.00
#
_symmetry.space_group_name_H-M   'P 1'
#
loop_
_entity.id
_entity.type
_entity.pdbx_description
1 polymer ?
#
loop_
_entity_poly.entity_id
_entity_poly.type
_entity_poly.pdbx_seq_one_letter_code
_entity_poly.pdbx_strand_id
1 'polypeptide(L)'
;MDYENLIELSSDTQLEAKFRKFSLIIFWSDVFDEYPNLVKQAIRIVLPFATTYLCEAGFSKYVATKIKYRNKLDAASDMRVQLLNLTPNFKRIFESKKQVCSSH
;
A
#
# COMPACT_ATOMS: atom_id res chain seq x y z
N MET A 1 3.17 -29.28 -11.20
CA MET A 1 3.76 -28.33 -12.17
C MET A 1 4.37 -27.15 -11.43
N ASP A 2 3.64 -26.43 -10.57
CA ASP A 2 4.22 -25.29 -9.81
C ASP A 2 5.31 -25.69 -8.79
N TYR A 3 5.26 -26.90 -8.23
CA TYR A 3 6.25 -27.36 -7.25
C TYR A 3 7.64 -27.61 -7.87
N GLU A 4 7.69 -28.19 -9.07
CA GLU A 4 8.94 -28.40 -9.81
C GLU A 4 9.55 -27.06 -10.22
N ASN A 5 8.73 -26.14 -10.72
CA ASN A 5 9.15 -24.78 -11.06
C ASN A 5 9.69 -24.02 -9.84
N LEU A 6 9.09 -24.24 -8.67
CA LEU A 6 9.58 -23.67 -7.41
C LEU A 6 10.92 -24.29 -7.00
N ILE A 7 11.09 -25.60 -7.13
CA ILE A 7 12.37 -26.28 -6.87
C ILE A 7 13.45 -25.72 -7.80
N GLU A 8 13.17 -25.63 -9.10
CA GLU A 8 14.09 -25.09 -10.10
C GLU A 8 14.47 -23.63 -9.77
N LEU A 9 13.48 -22.75 -9.58
CA LEU A 9 13.70 -21.34 -9.21
C LEU A 9 14.54 -21.21 -7.93
N SER A 10 14.27 -22.04 -6.92
CA SER A 10 14.97 -22.00 -5.63
C SER A 10 16.37 -22.60 -5.66
N SER A 11 16.66 -23.44 -6.65
CA SER A 11 17.98 -24.06 -6.84
C SER A 11 18.95 -23.15 -7.59
N ASP A 12 18.45 -22.13 -8.28
CA ASP A 12 19.27 -21.13 -8.95
C ASP A 12 19.86 -20.14 -7.94
N THR A 13 21.16 -20.29 -7.68
CA THR A 13 21.93 -19.43 -6.77
C THR A 13 21.96 -17.95 -7.18
N GLN A 14 21.86 -17.63 -8.47
CA GLN A 14 21.80 -16.25 -8.94
C GLN A 14 20.43 -15.63 -8.62
N LEU A 15 19.35 -16.38 -8.85
CA LEU A 15 18.01 -15.94 -8.49
C LEU A 15 17.85 -15.85 -6.97
N GLU A 16 18.45 -16.74 -6.19
CA GLU A 16 18.50 -16.63 -4.73
C GLU A 16 19.21 -15.33 -4.30
N ALA A 17 20.36 -15.02 -4.91
CA ALA A 17 21.08 -13.78 -4.63
C ALA A 17 20.24 -12.54 -4.99
N LYS A 18 19.52 -12.57 -6.12
CA LYS A 18 18.59 -11.50 -6.50
C LYS A 18 17.45 -11.35 -5.49
N PHE A 19 16.84 -12.46 -5.06
CA PHE A 19 15.77 -12.46 -4.06
C PHE A 19 16.19 -11.78 -2.76
N ARG A 20 17.43 -11.99 -2.32
CA ARG A 20 17.98 -11.38 -1.09
C ARG A 20 18.36 -9.90 -1.26
N LYS A 21 18.64 -9.46 -2.49
CA LYS A 21 19.17 -8.12 -2.79
C LYS A 21 18.08 -7.12 -3.19
N PHE A 22 17.07 -7.57 -3.92
CA PHE A 22 16.03 -6.72 -4.49
C PHE A 22 14.71 -6.82 -3.71
N SER A 23 13.81 -5.87 -3.94
CA SER A 23 12.48 -5.95 -3.35
C SER A 23 11.68 -7.10 -3.97
N LEU A 24 10.72 -7.64 -3.22
CA LEU A 24 9.83 -8.69 -3.71
C LEU A 24 9.13 -8.30 -5.03
N ILE A 25 8.74 -7.04 -5.17
CA ILE A 25 8.08 -6.55 -6.39
C ILE A 25 9.02 -6.67 -7.60
N ILE A 26 10.27 -6.23 -7.46
CA ILE A 26 11.25 -6.28 -8.55
C ILE A 26 11.60 -7.74 -8.87
N PHE A 27 11.92 -8.54 -7.85
CA PHE A 27 12.23 -9.95 -8.03
C PHE A 27 11.13 -10.71 -8.78
N TRP A 28 9.88 -10.61 -8.30
CA TRP A 28 8.75 -11.33 -8.91
C TRP A 28 8.39 -10.78 -10.29
N SER A 29 8.70 -9.51 -10.60
CA SER A 29 8.52 -8.97 -11.96
C SER A 29 9.55 -9.52 -12.92
N ASP A 30 10.81 -9.64 -12.50
CA ASP A 30 11.92 -10.14 -13.33
C ASP A 30 11.74 -11.61 -13.76
N VAL A 31 11.12 -12.42 -12.91
CA VAL A 31 10.91 -13.86 -13.18
C VAL A 31 9.51 -14.20 -13.72
N PHE A 32 8.70 -13.17 -14.02
CA PHE A 32 7.31 -13.37 -14.45
C PHE A 32 7.19 -14.11 -15.79
N ASP A 33 8.08 -13.82 -16.74
CA ASP A 33 8.01 -14.40 -18.08
C ASP A 33 8.35 -15.90 -18.06
N GLU A 34 9.31 -16.31 -17.23
CA GLU A 34 9.70 -17.73 -17.06
C GLU A 34 8.74 -18.50 -16.14
N TYR A 35 8.25 -17.88 -15.07
CA TYR A 35 7.46 -18.56 -14.04
C TYR A 35 6.09 -17.91 -13.76
N PRO A 36 5.25 -17.66 -14.79
CA PRO A 36 4.07 -16.80 -14.66
C PRO A 36 3.02 -17.32 -13.64
N ASN A 37 2.87 -18.64 -13.50
CA ASN A 37 1.93 -19.23 -12.54
C ASN A 37 2.42 -19.10 -11.11
N LEU A 38 3.72 -19.30 -10.89
CA LEU A 38 4.35 -19.17 -9.58
C LEU A 38 4.31 -17.71 -9.12
N VAL A 39 4.58 -16.75 -10.02
CA VAL A 39 4.47 -15.32 -9.70
C VAL A 39 3.04 -14.94 -9.35
N LYS A 40 2.03 -15.43 -10.10
CA LYS A 40 0.61 -15.18 -9.75
C LYS A 40 0.25 -15.70 -8.36
N GLN A 41 0.78 -16.85 -7.95
CA GLN A 41 0.58 -17.38 -6.60
C GLN A 41 1.29 -16.53 -5.54
N ALA A 42 2.55 -16.16 -5.78
CA ALA A 42 3.30 -15.30 -4.88
C ALA A 42 2.59 -13.96 -4.66
N ILE A 43 2.11 -13.32 -5.74
CA ILE A 43 1.32 -12.09 -5.67
C ILE A 43 0.06 -12.30 -4.81
N ARG A 44 -0.69 -13.40 -5.00
CA ARG A 44 -1.88 -13.69 -4.19
C ARG A 44 -1.59 -13.85 -2.70
N ILE A 45 -0.39 -14.26 -2.32
CA ILE A 45 0.04 -14.39 -0.93
C ILE A 45 0.51 -13.04 -0.36
N VAL A 46 1.25 -12.27 -1.16
CA VAL A 46 1.82 -10.97 -0.74
C VAL A 46 0.79 -9.85 -0.72
N LEU A 47 -0.17 -9.84 -1.66
CA LEU A 47 -1.18 -8.77 -1.79
C LEU A 47 -1.99 -8.58 -0.50
N PRO A 48 -2.60 -9.64 0.10
CA PRO A 48 -3.37 -9.52 1.32
C PRO A 48 -2.56 -8.94 2.47
N PHE A 49 -1.28 -9.31 2.58
CA PHE A 49 -0.41 -8.79 3.64
C PHE A 49 -0.22 -7.27 3.51
N ALA A 50 0.13 -6.79 2.31
CA ALA A 50 0.28 -5.36 2.06
C ALA A 50 -1.04 -4.60 2.27
N THR A 51 -2.15 -5.11 1.75
CA THR A 51 -3.45 -4.43 1.85
C THR A 51 -3.97 -4.41 3.28
N THR A 52 -3.86 -5.53 4.02
CA THR A 52 -4.30 -5.60 5.42
C THR A 52 -3.46 -4.68 6.29
N TYR A 53 -2.12 -4.72 6.14
CA TYR A 53 -1.24 -3.80 6.86
C TYR A 53 -1.59 -2.34 6.61
N LEU A 54 -1.80 -1.94 5.34
CA LEU A 54 -2.18 -0.58 5.00
C LEU A 54 -3.54 -0.19 5.58
N CYS A 55 -4.52 -1.09 5.56
CA CYS A 55 -5.82 -0.88 6.20
C CYS A 55 -5.67 -0.67 7.71
N GLU A 56 -4.96 -1.57 8.40
CA GLU A 56 -4.72 -1.50 9.85
C GLU A 56 -3.98 -0.23 10.25
N ALA A 57 -2.93 0.13 9.51
CA ALA A 57 -2.19 1.37 9.71
C ALA A 57 -3.08 2.61 9.50
N GLY A 58 -3.92 2.58 8.46
CA GLY A 58 -4.91 3.62 8.20
C GLY A 58 -5.94 3.79 9.30
N PHE A 59 -6.51 2.70 9.78
CA PHE A 59 -7.45 2.73 10.90
C PHE A 59 -6.80 3.20 12.20
N SER A 60 -5.58 2.75 12.49
CA SER A 60 -4.83 3.20 13.67
C SER A 60 -4.59 4.70 13.64
N LYS A 61 -4.19 5.23 12.48
CA LYS A 61 -3.96 6.66 12.28
C LYS A 61 -5.24 7.49 12.35
N TYR A 62 -6.36 6.95 11.88
CA TYR A 62 -7.67 7.55 12.06
C TYR A 62 -8.09 7.64 13.52
N VAL A 63 -7.98 6.54 14.26
CA VAL A 63 -8.28 6.51 15.69
C VAL A 63 -7.42 7.54 16.43
N ALA A 64 -6.12 7.62 16.14
CA ALA A 64 -5.23 8.61 16.72
C ALA A 64 -5.66 10.06 16.42
N THR A 65 -6.03 10.36 15.17
CA THR A 65 -6.51 11.70 14.76
C THR A 65 -7.81 12.06 15.48
N LYS A 66 -8.77 11.12 15.50
CA LYS A 66 -10.06 11.29 16.15
C LYS A 66 -9.92 11.56 17.66
N ILE A 67 -9.05 10.82 18.34
CA ILE A 67 -8.75 11.00 19.77
C ILE A 67 -8.08 12.35 20.02
N LYS A 68 -7.03 12.70 19.26
CA LYS A 68 -6.26 13.94 19.45
C LYS A 68 -7.11 15.20 19.29
N TYR A 69 -8.05 15.21 18.35
CA TYR A 69 -8.88 16.37 18.03
C TYR A 69 -10.30 16.30 18.61
N ARG A 70 -10.57 15.38 19.55
CA ARG A 70 -11.88 15.22 20.22
C ARG A 70 -13.06 15.19 19.25
N ASN A 71 -12.95 14.44 18.15
CA ASN A 71 -13.98 14.34 17.10
C ASN A 71 -14.30 15.65 16.34
N LYS A 72 -13.50 16.71 16.45
CA LYS A 72 -13.76 18.00 15.75
C LYS A 72 -13.29 18.04 14.29
N LEU A 73 -12.69 16.96 13.78
CA LEU A 73 -12.13 16.89 12.44
C LEU A 73 -12.96 15.98 11.53
N ASP A 74 -12.98 16.31 10.24
CA ASP A 74 -13.57 15.45 9.22
C ASP A 74 -12.63 14.28 8.91
N ALA A 75 -12.97 13.14 9.51
CA ALA A 75 -12.30 11.86 9.38
C ALA A 75 -11.88 11.53 7.93
N ALA A 76 -12.80 11.71 6.98
CA ALA A 76 -12.62 11.21 5.63
C ALA A 76 -11.59 12.03 4.85
N SER A 77 -11.68 13.37 4.91
CA SER A 77 -10.72 14.23 4.21
C SER A 77 -9.32 14.15 4.82
N ASP A 78 -9.22 14.08 6.14
CA ASP A 78 -7.93 13.95 6.83
C ASP A 78 -7.27 12.59 6.59
N MET A 79 -8.04 11.49 6.62
CA MET A 79 -7.51 10.16 6.27
C MET A 79 -7.02 10.12 4.82
N ARG A 80 -7.74 10.76 3.89
CA ARG A 80 -7.34 10.82 2.48
C ARG A 80 -5.98 11.51 2.30
N VAL A 81 -5.72 12.59 3.05
CA VAL A 81 -4.42 13.29 3.03
C VAL A 81 -3.33 12.48 3.74
N GLN A 82 -3.67 11.74 4.79
CA GLN A 82 -2.70 11.00 5.61
C GLN A 82 -2.30 9.63 5.03
N LEU A 83 -3.18 8.98 4.26
CA LEU A 83 -2.98 7.65 3.68
C LEU A 83 -2.41 7.69 2.27
N LEU A 84 -2.76 8.72 1.49
CA LEU A 84 -2.18 8.91 0.18
C LEU A 84 -0.88 9.69 0.38
N ASN A 85 0.24 9.18 -0.15
CA ASN A 85 1.48 9.96 -0.32
C ASN A 85 1.31 11.11 -1.35
N LEU A 86 0.09 11.66 -1.48
CA LEU A 86 -0.23 12.77 -2.34
C LEU A 86 0.02 14.04 -1.56
N THR A 87 0.82 14.95 -2.11
CA THR A 87 0.92 16.31 -1.60
C THR A 87 -0.50 16.90 -1.62
N PRO A 88 -1.09 17.23 -0.45
CA PRO A 88 -2.44 17.77 -0.44
C PRO A 88 -2.47 19.04 -1.28
N ASN A 89 -3.40 19.11 -2.24
CA ASN A 89 -3.62 20.32 -3.03
C ASN A 89 -4.26 21.37 -2.11
N PHE A 90 -3.40 22.10 -1.39
CA PHE A 90 -3.78 23.10 -0.40
C PHE A 90 -4.71 24.16 -1.01
N LYS A 91 -4.49 24.54 -2.27
CA LYS A 91 -5.29 25.54 -2.97
C LYS A 91 -6.78 25.14 -2.99
N ARG A 92 -7.08 23.89 -3.37
CA ARG A 92 -8.45 23.36 -3.38
C ARG A 92 -9.06 23.26 -1.97
N ILE A 93 -8.25 22.95 -0.95
CA ILE A 93 -8.71 22.86 0.44
C ILE A 93 -9.06 24.24 1.01
N PHE A 94 -8.27 25.27 0.68
CA PHE A 94 -8.56 26.65 1.07
C PHE A 94 -9.81 27.21 0.38
N GLU A 95 -10.07 26.82 -0.86
CA GLU A 95 -11.26 27.22 -1.61
C GLU A 95 -12.55 26.61 -1.04
N SER A 96 -12.54 25.34 -0.64
CA SER A 96 -13.73 24.67 -0.07
C SER A 96 -14.08 25.13 1.35
N LYS A 97 -13.09 25.59 2.14
CA LYS A 97 -13.32 26.14 3.49
C LYS A 97 -13.93 27.55 3.49
N LYS A 98 -13.85 28.30 2.39
CA LYS A 98 -14.42 29.66 2.29
C LYS A 98 -15.96 29.69 2.18
N GLN A 99 -16.62 28.55 1.96
CA GLN A 99 -18.06 28.49 1.71
C GLN A 99 -18.91 28.12 2.94
N VAL A 100 -18.38 28.25 4.16
CA VAL A 100 -19.13 27.98 5.43
C VAL A 100 -19.13 29.19 6.38
N CYS A 101 -19.24 30.40 5.83
CA CYS A 101 -19.72 31.56 6.60
C CYS A 101 -20.74 32.33 5.76
N SER A 102 -21.94 31.78 5.60
CA SER A 102 -23.14 32.59 5.42
C SER A 102 -23.73 32.84 6.80
N SER A 103 -23.23 33.86 7.48
CA SER A 103 -23.88 34.43 8.67
C SER A 103 -25.19 35.09 8.25
N HIS A 104 -26.28 34.72 8.93
CA HIS A 104 -27.49 35.53 9.05
C HIS A 104 -27.56 36.08 10.47
#